data_AF-R7P6M9-F1
#
_entry.id   AF-R7P6M9-F1
#
_cell.length_a   1.000
_cell.length_b   1.000
_cell.length_c   1.000
_cell.angle_alpha   90.00
_cell.angle_beta   90.00
_cell.angle_gamma   90.00
#
_symmetry.space_group_name_H-M   'P 1'
#
loop_
_entity.id
_entity.type
_entity.pdbx_description
1 polymer ?
#
loop_
_entity_poly.entity_id
_entity_poly.type
_entity_poly.pdbx_seq_one_letter_code
_entity_poly.pdbx_strand_id
1 'polypeptide(L)'
;MKNKKQKGTLLCWISLIVLNTFLVFFVIGCNSNTLVNKIFKIISLLLLIGSVIFLAIGLFLRLKYKKRRGLNKKLRVVFDILVSLYTVGCLSFLFILYGPYKGFRDWLITTAMSTMNHQYYCKWFYSEKLINEVLGSNYIDSGGAETDASLVDHEEKITYENEYEREILEREKGATYKVIRFKVNDCDAYLGVVYDPSLISVGYTKWLGRSGQYIYDMAKEQNSVLTINGGGFKDPGHNSKGADPIGVTIANGKIISNEPVAGQWGIIGFNRENTLVLRKSVDAKNLINEGIRDAVTMGPFLIVNGKPSIVKGNGGWGIAARTAIGQRKDGIVLFLVVDSNVSRTKGATLKDLLNIMQRYGAVNASNLDGGTSSVMVENGEMINDPIDSAGRHRTRGIPTIFKVVEK
;
A
#
# COMPACT_ATOMS: atom_id res chain seq x y z
N MET A 1 -4.17 62.41 -4.13
CA MET A 1 -3.75 62.11 -2.73
C MET A 1 -4.71 61.20 -1.91
N LYS A 2 -5.90 60.81 -2.41
CA LYS A 2 -6.93 60.02 -1.69
C LYS A 2 -6.64 58.50 -1.50
N ASN A 3 -5.57 57.95 -2.09
CA ASN A 3 -5.37 56.49 -2.21
C ASN A 3 -4.33 55.88 -1.21
N LYS A 4 -3.62 56.67 -0.39
CA LYS A 4 -2.47 56.14 0.41
C LYS A 4 -2.85 55.10 1.49
N LYS A 5 -4.00 55.24 2.17
CA LYS A 5 -4.48 54.26 3.17
C LYS A 5 -4.99 52.96 2.53
N GLN A 6 -5.62 53.09 1.35
CA GLN A 6 -6.09 51.94 0.57
C GLN A 6 -4.89 51.14 0.05
N LYS A 7 -3.87 51.82 -0.52
CA LYS A 7 -2.59 51.22 -0.90
C LYS A 7 -1.91 50.49 0.26
N GLY A 8 -1.87 51.08 1.47
CA GLY A 8 -1.32 50.40 2.65
C GLY A 8 -2.08 49.12 3.03
N THR A 9 -3.41 49.12 2.91
CA THR A 9 -4.24 47.92 3.19
C THR A 9 -4.00 46.83 2.15
N LEU A 10 -4.01 47.18 0.86
CA LEU A 10 -3.74 46.25 -0.23
C LEU A 10 -2.32 45.67 -0.13
N LEU A 11 -1.34 46.51 0.22
CA LEU A 11 0.04 46.08 0.41
C LEU A 11 0.14 45.06 1.55
N CYS A 12 -0.55 45.27 2.69
CA CYS A 12 -0.59 44.26 3.75
C CYS A 12 -1.15 42.92 3.27
N TRP A 13 -2.26 42.91 2.51
CA TRP A 13 -2.85 41.67 2.00
C TRP A 13 -1.92 40.93 1.04
N ILE A 14 -1.37 41.65 0.04
CA ILE A 14 -0.43 41.06 -0.93
C ILE A 14 0.81 40.54 -0.19
N SER A 15 1.37 41.32 0.72
CA SER A 15 2.54 40.91 1.50
C SER A 15 2.25 39.66 2.34
N LEU A 16 1.08 39.55 2.98
CA LEU A 16 0.73 38.36 3.76
C LEU A 16 0.54 37.12 2.88
N ILE A 17 -0.08 37.26 1.70
CA ILE A 17 -0.21 36.15 0.75
C ILE A 17 1.18 35.70 0.30
N VAL A 18 1.99 36.62 -0.23
CA VAL A 18 3.36 36.35 -0.71
C VAL A 18 4.21 35.75 0.40
N LEU A 19 4.16 36.30 1.62
CA LEU A 19 4.88 35.79 2.79
C LEU A 19 4.57 34.31 3.03
N ASN A 20 3.29 33.96 3.12
CA ASN A 20 2.89 32.58 3.44
C ASN A 20 3.14 31.62 2.27
N THR A 21 2.92 32.04 1.02
CA THR A 21 3.23 31.22 -0.16
C THR A 21 4.71 30.86 -0.21
N PHE A 22 5.59 31.85 -0.09
CA PHE A 22 7.03 31.62 -0.20
C PHE A 22 7.64 31.03 1.07
N LEU A 23 6.99 31.18 2.23
CA LEU A 23 7.33 30.39 3.41
C LEU A 23 7.11 28.90 3.15
N VAL A 24 5.97 28.51 2.55
CA VAL A 24 5.68 27.12 2.19
C VAL A 24 6.75 26.58 1.25
N PHE A 25 7.03 27.28 0.13
CA PHE A 25 8.05 26.83 -0.82
C PHE A 25 9.45 26.79 -0.21
N PHE A 26 9.81 27.76 0.62
CA PHE A 26 11.11 27.77 1.29
C PHE A 26 11.27 26.57 2.23
N VAL A 27 10.27 26.29 3.07
CA VAL A 27 10.30 25.14 4.00
C VAL A 27 10.34 23.81 3.23
N ILE A 28 9.57 23.66 2.16
CA ILE A 28 9.66 22.49 1.27
C ILE A 28 11.08 22.36 0.70
N GLY A 29 11.65 23.45 0.17
CA GLY A 29 13.01 23.48 -0.38
C GLY A 29 14.12 23.16 0.63
N CYS A 30 13.87 23.39 1.91
CA CYS A 30 14.79 22.98 2.98
C CYS A 30 14.76 21.47 3.24
N ASN A 31 13.65 20.80 2.91
CA ASN A 31 13.43 19.38 3.18
C ASN A 31 13.56 18.49 1.94
N SER A 32 13.30 19.01 0.74
CA SER A 32 13.48 18.32 -0.54
C SER A 32 13.82 19.29 -1.67
N ASN A 33 14.60 18.82 -2.65
CA ASN A 33 14.93 19.59 -3.85
C ASN A 33 14.11 19.17 -5.09
N THR A 34 13.17 18.22 -4.96
CA THR A 34 12.45 17.65 -6.11
C THR A 34 11.40 18.61 -6.66
N LEU A 35 10.60 19.24 -5.79
CA LEU A 35 9.61 20.25 -6.19
C LEU A 35 10.20 21.66 -6.21
N VAL A 36 10.98 22.00 -5.18
CA VAL A 36 11.61 23.31 -5.00
C VAL A 36 13.12 23.14 -5.15
N ASN A 37 13.64 23.38 -6.35
CA ASN A 37 15.08 23.27 -6.60
C ASN A 37 15.86 24.37 -5.83
N LYS A 38 17.19 24.25 -5.79
CA LYS A 38 18.07 25.17 -5.04
C LYS A 38 17.88 26.64 -5.45
N ILE A 39 17.71 26.92 -6.75
CA ILE A 39 17.52 28.28 -7.27
C ILE A 39 16.18 28.83 -6.81
N PHE A 40 15.10 28.07 -6.97
CA PHE A 40 13.76 28.46 -6.57
C PHE A 40 13.62 28.62 -5.05
N LYS A 41 14.38 27.84 -4.26
CA LYS A 41 14.49 28.04 -2.80
C LYS A 41 15.09 29.40 -2.45
N ILE A 42 16.17 29.81 -3.14
CA ILE A 42 16.80 31.12 -2.93
C ILE A 42 15.83 32.24 -3.33
N ILE A 43 15.15 32.11 -4.47
CA ILE A 43 14.11 33.05 -4.91
C ILE A 43 13.00 33.14 -3.85
N SER A 44 12.55 32.00 -3.33
CA SER A 44 11.52 31.94 -2.27
C SER A 44 11.99 32.66 -1.00
N LEU A 45 13.24 32.50 -0.59
CA LEU A 45 13.81 33.21 0.56
C LEU A 45 13.85 34.73 0.33
N LEU A 46 14.26 35.18 -0.87
CA LEU A 46 14.29 36.60 -1.20
C LEU A 46 12.89 37.23 -1.22
N LEU A 47 11.90 36.52 -1.77
CA LEU A 47 10.51 36.97 -1.78
C LEU A 47 9.88 36.95 -0.38
N LEU A 48 10.26 35.98 0.46
CA LEU A 48 9.91 35.94 1.88
C LEU A 48 10.43 37.20 2.59
N ILE A 49 11.73 37.49 2.49
CA ILE A 49 12.34 38.68 3.13
C ILE A 49 11.69 39.97 2.59
N GLY A 50 11.53 40.09 1.27
CA GLY A 50 10.89 41.24 0.65
C GLY A 50 9.45 41.45 1.15
N SER A 51 8.69 40.36 1.31
CA SER A 51 7.31 40.43 1.78
C SER A 51 7.20 40.94 3.23
N VAL A 52 8.16 40.63 4.11
CA VAL A 52 8.23 41.18 5.47
C VAL A 52 8.45 42.69 5.44
N ILE A 53 9.38 43.16 4.58
CA ILE A 53 9.65 44.59 4.39
C ILE A 53 8.40 45.31 3.89
N PHE A 54 7.75 44.77 2.85
CA PHE A 54 6.51 45.35 2.31
C PHE A 54 5.35 45.32 3.31
N LEU A 55 5.26 44.29 4.15
CA LEU A 55 4.26 44.22 5.21
C LEU A 55 4.47 45.34 6.24
N ALA A 56 5.72 45.58 6.66
CA ALA A 56 6.07 46.67 7.56
C ALA A 56 5.74 48.04 6.95
N ILE A 57 6.06 48.25 5.66
CA ILE A 57 5.69 49.47 4.92
C ILE A 57 4.16 49.63 4.85
N GLY A 58 3.42 48.55 4.56
CA GLY A 58 1.97 48.54 4.50
C GLY A 58 1.32 48.93 5.84
N LEU A 59 1.81 48.35 6.94
CA LEU A 59 1.38 48.67 8.31
C LEU A 59 1.70 50.13 8.66
N PHE A 60 2.91 50.60 8.35
CA PHE A 60 3.29 51.99 8.55
C PHE A 60 2.37 52.96 7.79
N LEU A 61 2.07 52.68 6.52
CA LEU A 61 1.14 53.48 5.73
C LEU A 61 -0.28 53.46 6.32
N ARG A 62 -0.74 52.31 6.83
CA ARG A 62 -2.05 52.17 7.48
C ARG A 62 -2.13 53.00 8.76
N LEU A 63 -1.07 53.02 9.57
CA LEU A 63 -0.97 53.78 10.81
C LEU A 63 -0.83 55.29 10.54
N LYS A 64 0.12 55.70 9.68
CA LYS A 64 0.39 57.10 9.34
C LYS A 64 -0.82 57.80 8.72
N TYR A 65 -1.64 57.09 7.93
CA TYR A 65 -2.82 57.64 7.27
C TYR A 65 -4.14 57.18 7.89
N LYS A 66 -4.17 56.81 9.18
CA LYS A 66 -5.36 56.28 9.89
C LYS A 66 -6.62 57.16 9.73
N LYS A 67 -6.48 58.50 9.70
CA LYS A 67 -7.60 59.46 9.56
C LYS A 67 -8.17 59.60 8.13
N ARG A 68 -7.53 59.01 7.09
CA ARG A 68 -8.02 59.10 5.70
C ARG A 68 -9.12 58.07 5.37
N ARG A 69 -9.93 58.35 4.33
CA ARG A 69 -10.93 57.41 3.78
C ARG A 69 -10.22 56.15 3.28
N GLY A 70 -10.68 54.98 3.74
CA GLY A 70 -10.11 53.67 3.38
C GLY A 70 -10.93 52.94 2.34
N LEU A 71 -10.66 51.64 2.17
CA LEU A 71 -11.52 50.73 1.41
C LEU A 71 -12.88 50.60 2.09
N ASN A 72 -13.91 50.21 1.32
CA ASN A 72 -15.23 49.86 1.84
C ASN A 72 -15.07 48.86 3.01
N LYS A 73 -15.75 49.14 4.14
CA LYS A 73 -15.65 48.34 5.36
C LYS A 73 -16.02 46.88 5.09
N LYS A 74 -17.11 46.62 4.36
CA LYS A 74 -17.55 45.25 4.01
C LYS A 74 -16.48 44.52 3.20
N LEU A 75 -16.00 45.16 2.13
CA LEU A 75 -14.95 44.61 1.26
C LEU A 75 -13.67 44.29 2.04
N ARG A 76 -13.26 45.19 2.95
CA ARG A 76 -12.07 44.98 3.77
C ARG A 76 -12.20 43.77 4.69
N VAL A 77 -13.31 43.64 5.38
CA VAL A 77 -13.56 42.51 6.29
C VAL A 77 -13.53 41.19 5.51
N VAL A 78 -14.16 41.14 4.34
CA VAL A 78 -14.15 39.94 3.48
C VAL A 78 -12.72 39.55 3.10
N PHE A 79 -11.90 40.49 2.62
CA PHE A 79 -10.51 40.20 2.26
C PHE A 79 -9.63 39.88 3.46
N ASP A 80 -9.81 40.55 4.61
CA ASP A 80 -9.12 40.21 5.85
C ASP A 80 -9.40 38.74 6.22
N ILE A 81 -10.66 38.29 6.15
CA ILE A 81 -11.05 36.89 6.39
C ILE A 81 -10.37 35.95 5.39
N LEU A 82 -10.42 36.24 4.09
CA LEU A 82 -9.81 35.40 3.06
C LEU A 82 -8.29 35.25 3.24
N VAL A 83 -7.59 36.35 3.55
CA VAL A 83 -6.14 36.33 3.81
C VAL A 83 -5.84 35.56 5.09
N SER A 84 -6.63 35.73 6.15
CA SER A 84 -6.47 34.95 7.38
C SER A 84 -6.68 33.45 7.15
N LEU A 85 -7.72 33.06 6.42
CA LEU A 85 -7.95 31.66 6.06
C LEU A 85 -6.80 31.08 5.22
N TYR A 86 -6.28 31.86 4.26
CA TYR A 86 -5.12 31.47 3.47
C TYR A 86 -3.88 31.24 4.34
N THR A 87 -3.56 32.19 5.25
CA THR A 87 -2.46 32.06 6.20
C THR A 87 -2.61 30.83 7.09
N VAL A 88 -3.79 30.63 7.68
CA VAL A 88 -4.07 29.43 8.50
C VAL A 88 -3.89 28.15 7.68
N GLY A 89 -4.35 28.13 6.43
CA GLY A 89 -4.17 27.00 5.52
C GLY A 89 -2.69 26.68 5.25
N CYS A 90 -1.87 27.68 4.90
CA CYS A 90 -0.43 27.50 4.69
C CYS A 90 0.28 26.97 5.95
N LEU A 91 -0.01 27.55 7.11
CA LEU A 91 0.60 27.13 8.38
C LEU A 91 0.15 25.73 8.79
N SER A 92 -1.13 25.40 8.63
CA SER A 92 -1.66 24.06 8.91
C SER A 92 -1.06 23.02 7.97
N PHE A 93 -0.90 23.36 6.69
CA PHE A 93 -0.24 22.49 5.71
C PHE A 93 1.21 22.18 6.10
N LEU A 94 1.99 23.19 6.50
CA LEU A 94 3.36 22.97 6.98
C LEU A 94 3.40 22.19 8.30
N PHE A 95 2.46 22.45 9.20
CA PHE A 95 2.36 21.73 10.47
C PHE A 95 2.04 20.25 10.27
N ILE A 96 1.16 19.91 9.32
CA ILE A 96 0.81 18.51 9.00
C ILE A 96 2.00 17.76 8.40
N LEU A 97 2.80 18.41 7.56
CA LEU A 97 3.96 17.79 6.91
C LEU A 97 5.21 17.69 7.81
N TYR A 98 5.51 18.76 8.55
CA TYR A 98 6.78 18.95 9.24
C TYR A 98 6.66 19.17 10.76
N GLY A 99 5.43 19.17 11.29
CA GLY A 99 5.18 19.33 12.71
C GLY A 99 5.63 18.13 13.56
N PRO A 100 5.44 18.20 14.89
CA PRO A 100 5.89 17.17 15.82
C PRO A 100 5.14 15.84 15.67
N TYR A 101 3.92 15.87 15.13
CA TYR A 101 3.08 14.68 14.92
C TYR A 101 3.46 13.97 13.62
N LYS A 102 4.10 12.81 13.75
CA LYS A 102 4.65 12.05 12.62
C LYS A 102 3.60 11.25 11.83
N GLY A 103 2.39 11.06 12.37
CA GLY A 103 1.39 10.14 11.81
C GLY A 103 1.04 10.39 10.33
N PHE A 104 0.75 11.63 9.95
CA PHE A 104 0.46 11.97 8.55
C PHE A 104 1.67 11.75 7.65
N ARG A 105 2.85 12.19 8.10
CA ARG A 105 4.10 12.02 7.36
C ARG A 105 4.42 10.55 7.12
N ASP A 106 4.37 9.75 8.18
CA ASP A 106 4.70 8.33 8.12
C ASP A 106 3.67 7.59 7.23
N TRP A 107 2.38 7.91 7.36
CA TRP A 107 1.33 7.41 6.46
C TRP A 107 1.60 7.80 4.99
N LEU A 108 1.89 9.08 4.71
CA LEU A 108 2.13 9.55 3.34
C LEU A 108 3.35 8.88 2.72
N ILE A 109 4.46 8.78 3.47
CA ILE A 109 5.70 8.15 2.99
C ILE A 109 5.46 6.66 2.72
N THR A 110 4.97 5.91 3.71
CA THR A 110 4.78 4.45 3.59
C THR A 110 3.76 4.09 2.50
N THR A 111 2.68 4.85 2.37
CA THR A 111 1.68 4.65 1.31
C THR A 111 2.28 4.98 -0.06
N ALA A 112 2.87 6.17 -0.24
CA ALA A 112 3.37 6.60 -1.54
C ALA A 112 4.53 5.73 -2.04
N MET A 113 5.46 5.36 -1.16
CA MET A 113 6.63 4.55 -1.52
C MET A 113 6.29 3.09 -1.83
N SER A 114 5.16 2.58 -1.32
CA SER A 114 4.63 1.26 -1.72
C SER A 114 3.99 1.26 -3.11
N THR A 115 3.72 2.44 -3.69
CA THR A 115 3.11 2.54 -5.03
C THR A 115 4.14 2.44 -6.13
N MET A 116 3.70 2.06 -7.34
CA MET A 116 4.59 1.94 -8.50
C MET A 116 4.90 3.30 -9.15
N ASN A 117 3.89 4.17 -9.30
CA ASN A 117 4.02 5.40 -10.10
C ASN A 117 3.88 6.71 -9.31
N HIS A 118 3.46 6.68 -8.04
CA HIS A 118 3.11 7.89 -7.28
C HIS A 118 4.15 8.29 -6.22
N GLN A 119 5.30 7.61 -6.20
CA GLN A 119 6.38 7.87 -5.25
C GLN A 119 6.88 9.33 -5.29
N TYR A 120 6.83 9.97 -6.48
CA TYR A 120 7.30 11.33 -6.68
C TYR A 120 6.56 12.38 -5.84
N TYR A 121 5.27 12.16 -5.51
CA TYR A 121 4.51 13.08 -4.64
C TYR A 121 5.14 13.18 -3.25
N CYS A 122 5.62 12.07 -2.71
CA CYS A 122 6.32 12.06 -1.44
C CYS A 122 7.67 12.77 -1.55
N LYS A 123 8.40 12.54 -2.65
CA LYS A 123 9.69 13.18 -2.92
C LYS A 123 9.59 14.70 -3.07
N TRP A 124 8.43 15.25 -3.43
CA TRP A 124 8.21 16.69 -3.42
C TRP A 124 8.43 17.33 -2.04
N PHE A 125 8.05 16.63 -0.97
CA PHE A 125 8.02 17.18 0.38
C PHE A 125 9.18 16.70 1.26
N TYR A 126 9.71 15.51 1.00
CA TYR A 126 10.69 14.87 1.88
C TYR A 126 11.95 14.43 1.14
N SER A 127 13.10 14.54 1.81
CA SER A 127 14.38 14.04 1.30
C SER A 127 14.42 12.52 1.29
N GLU A 128 15.22 11.94 0.39
CA GLU A 128 15.51 10.51 0.35
C GLU A 128 16.00 9.98 1.71
N LYS A 129 16.81 10.77 2.45
CA LYS A 129 17.26 10.40 3.80
C LYS A 129 16.10 10.19 4.77
N LEU A 130 15.19 11.15 4.84
CA LEU A 130 14.03 11.07 5.74
C LEU A 130 13.05 9.97 5.30
N ILE A 131 12.86 9.81 3.98
CA ILE A 131 12.06 8.73 3.43
C ILE A 131 12.62 7.38 3.89
N ASN A 132 13.92 7.15 3.72
CA ASN A 132 14.57 5.89 4.13
C ASN A 132 14.54 5.67 5.65
N GLU A 133 14.68 6.72 6.46
CA GLU A 133 14.54 6.65 7.91
C GLU A 133 13.12 6.21 8.33
N VAL A 134 12.10 6.79 7.70
CA VAL A 134 10.70 6.44 7.97
C VAL A 134 10.40 5.01 7.50
N LEU A 135 10.86 4.62 6.31
CA LEU A 135 10.69 3.24 5.84
C LEU A 135 11.45 2.23 6.73
N GLY A 136 12.65 2.58 7.19
CA GLY A 136 13.44 1.74 8.11
C GLY A 136 12.86 1.63 9.53
N SER A 137 11.92 2.50 9.92
CA SER A 137 11.22 2.45 11.20
C SER A 137 9.78 1.93 11.11
N ASN A 138 9.29 1.69 9.88
CA ASN A 138 7.94 1.23 9.60
C ASN A 138 8.01 -0.01 8.70
N TYR A 139 7.94 -1.20 9.26
CA TYR A 139 8.06 -2.46 8.52
C TYR A 139 7.53 -3.66 9.32
N ILE A 140 7.38 -4.80 8.65
CA ILE A 140 7.09 -6.09 9.30
C ILE A 140 8.39 -6.88 9.42
N ASP A 141 8.71 -7.32 10.64
CA ASP A 141 9.90 -8.12 10.94
C ASP A 141 9.50 -9.56 11.25
N SER A 142 9.83 -10.48 10.33
CA SER A 142 9.59 -11.92 10.52
C SER A 142 10.67 -12.61 11.35
N GLY A 143 11.64 -11.87 11.90
CA GLY A 143 12.71 -12.41 12.75
C GLY A 143 13.68 -13.36 12.03
N GLY A 144 13.67 -13.36 10.68
CA GLY A 144 14.48 -14.26 9.86
C GLY A 144 14.05 -15.73 9.90
N ALA A 145 12.96 -16.08 10.59
CA ALA A 145 12.48 -17.44 10.66
C ALA A 145 11.96 -17.95 9.30
N GLU A 146 12.16 -19.23 9.05
CA GLU A 146 11.62 -19.98 7.93
C GLU A 146 10.66 -21.05 8.43
N THR A 147 9.77 -21.52 7.55
CA THR A 147 8.77 -22.52 7.92
C THR A 147 9.40 -23.85 8.32
N ASP A 148 9.03 -24.34 9.50
CA ASP A 148 9.12 -25.74 9.89
C ASP A 148 7.86 -26.45 9.38
N ALA A 149 8.02 -27.28 8.35
CA ALA A 149 6.90 -27.94 7.70
C ALA A 149 6.23 -29.00 8.58
N SER A 150 6.90 -29.49 9.63
CA SER A 150 6.36 -30.51 10.54
C SER A 150 5.23 -30.00 11.45
N LEU A 151 5.05 -28.67 11.53
CA LEU A 151 4.01 -28.04 12.32
C LEU A 151 2.62 -28.10 11.67
N VAL A 152 2.54 -28.50 10.41
CA VAL A 152 1.28 -28.78 9.69
C VAL A 152 1.11 -30.29 9.63
N ASP A 153 0.17 -30.83 10.41
CA ASP A 153 -0.04 -32.27 10.56
C ASP A 153 -1.05 -32.83 9.54
N HIS A 154 -1.78 -31.96 8.84
CA HIS A 154 -2.84 -32.33 7.89
C HIS A 154 -3.93 -33.22 8.52
N GLU A 155 -4.08 -33.16 9.85
CA GLU A 155 -5.12 -33.88 10.56
C GLU A 155 -6.36 -33.00 10.73
N GLU A 156 -7.45 -33.36 10.06
CA GLU A 156 -8.72 -32.67 10.24
C GLU A 156 -9.26 -32.89 11.65
N LYS A 157 -9.31 -31.82 12.45
CA LYS A 157 -9.87 -31.81 13.80
C LYS A 157 -11.04 -30.85 13.84
N ILE A 158 -12.26 -31.40 13.92
CA ILE A 158 -13.48 -30.58 14.01
C ILE A 158 -13.70 -30.22 15.48
N THR A 159 -13.14 -29.09 15.90
CA THR A 159 -13.36 -28.51 17.22
C THR A 159 -13.71 -27.03 17.07
N TYR A 160 -14.89 -26.63 17.53
CA TYR A 160 -15.36 -25.25 17.47
C TYR A 160 -14.91 -24.45 18.68
N GLU A 161 -13.61 -24.14 18.77
CA GLU A 161 -13.04 -23.41 19.92
C GLU A 161 -13.53 -21.96 20.00
N ASN A 162 -13.88 -21.35 18.86
CA ASN A 162 -14.39 -19.98 18.76
C ASN A 162 -15.22 -19.78 17.48
N GLU A 163 -15.73 -18.56 17.28
CA GLU A 163 -16.56 -18.21 16.10
C GLU A 163 -15.83 -18.38 14.76
N TYR A 164 -14.53 -18.11 14.68
CA TYR A 164 -13.74 -18.22 13.45
C TYR A 164 -13.45 -19.67 13.07
N GLU A 165 -13.18 -20.53 14.07
CA GLU A 165 -13.09 -21.98 13.89
C GLU A 165 -14.40 -22.52 13.32
N ARG A 166 -15.53 -22.06 13.88
CA ARG A 166 -16.85 -22.44 13.39
C ARG A 166 -17.11 -21.98 11.97
N GLU A 167 -16.77 -20.74 11.62
CA GLU A 167 -16.93 -20.24 10.25
C GLU A 167 -16.13 -21.05 9.22
N ILE A 168 -14.94 -21.55 9.58
CA ILE A 168 -14.10 -22.40 8.73
C ILE A 168 -14.64 -23.82 8.63
N LEU A 169 -14.93 -24.45 9.77
CA LEU A 169 -15.18 -25.89 9.87
C LEU A 169 -16.65 -26.28 9.63
N GLU A 170 -17.60 -25.35 9.82
CA GLU A 170 -19.01 -25.55 9.45
C GLU A 170 -19.19 -25.38 7.94
N ARG A 171 -19.22 -26.52 7.23
CA ARG A 171 -19.27 -26.62 5.77
C ARG A 171 -20.06 -27.83 5.29
N GLU A 172 -20.44 -27.81 4.02
CA GLU A 172 -20.97 -29.00 3.36
C GLU A 172 -19.90 -30.09 3.23
N LYS A 173 -20.30 -31.35 3.45
CA LYS A 173 -19.38 -32.48 3.37
C LYS A 173 -18.84 -32.61 1.94
N GLY A 174 -17.52 -32.61 1.80
CA GLY A 174 -16.84 -32.73 0.51
C GLY A 174 -16.68 -31.41 -0.25
N ALA A 175 -17.06 -30.27 0.35
CA ALA A 175 -16.78 -28.96 -0.25
C ALA A 175 -15.28 -28.79 -0.52
N THR A 176 -14.92 -28.37 -1.74
CA THR A 176 -13.54 -28.04 -2.12
C THR A 176 -13.06 -26.77 -1.43
N TYR A 177 -13.93 -25.77 -1.37
CA TYR A 177 -13.68 -24.49 -0.71
C TYR A 177 -14.97 -23.86 -0.19
N LYS A 178 -14.83 -22.79 0.60
CA LYS A 178 -15.89 -21.89 1.05
C LYS A 178 -15.39 -20.45 1.00
N VAL A 179 -16.25 -19.47 0.72
CA VAL A 179 -15.89 -18.05 0.82
C VAL A 179 -16.64 -17.39 1.98
N ILE A 180 -15.90 -16.83 2.93
CA ILE A 180 -16.42 -16.03 4.04
C ILE A 180 -16.28 -14.55 3.68
N ARG A 181 -17.34 -13.77 3.88
CA ARG A 181 -17.39 -12.32 3.56
C ARG A 181 -17.54 -11.49 4.83
N PHE A 182 -16.72 -10.45 4.98
CA PHE A 182 -16.76 -9.54 6.11
C PHE A 182 -16.22 -8.15 5.74
N LYS A 183 -16.14 -7.23 6.71
CA LYS A 183 -15.62 -5.87 6.51
C LYS A 183 -14.29 -5.65 7.23
N VAL A 184 -13.38 -4.93 6.60
CA VAL A 184 -12.13 -4.44 7.19
C VAL A 184 -12.03 -2.95 6.90
N ASN A 185 -12.04 -2.12 7.95
CA ASN A 185 -11.96 -0.65 7.81
C ASN A 185 -12.99 -0.08 6.80
N ASP A 186 -14.23 -0.55 6.88
CA ASP A 186 -15.36 -0.26 5.97
C ASP A 186 -15.23 -0.75 4.51
N CYS A 187 -14.18 -1.52 4.19
CA CYS A 187 -14.00 -2.16 2.89
C CYS A 187 -14.42 -3.63 2.93
N ASP A 188 -14.90 -4.16 1.80
CA ASP A 188 -15.23 -5.57 1.65
C ASP A 188 -13.99 -6.46 1.73
N ALA A 189 -14.13 -7.60 2.40
CA ALA A 189 -13.10 -8.60 2.55
C ALA A 189 -13.67 -9.99 2.31
N TYR A 190 -12.83 -10.84 1.71
CA TYR A 190 -13.18 -12.17 1.24
C TYR A 190 -12.11 -13.14 1.71
N LEU A 191 -12.51 -14.17 2.44
CA LEU A 191 -11.65 -15.24 2.89
C LEU A 191 -12.09 -16.55 2.23
N GLY A 192 -11.36 -16.95 1.19
CA GLY A 192 -11.47 -18.27 0.58
C GLY A 192 -10.79 -19.31 1.46
N VAL A 193 -11.55 -20.27 1.94
CA VAL A 193 -11.09 -21.38 2.77
C VAL A 193 -11.01 -22.60 1.87
N VAL A 194 -9.80 -23.08 1.60
CA VAL A 194 -9.52 -24.23 0.73
C VAL A 194 -9.19 -25.43 1.60
N TYR A 195 -9.99 -26.48 1.48
CA TYR A 195 -9.96 -27.60 2.42
C TYR A 195 -9.00 -28.72 2.02
N ASP A 196 -8.59 -28.77 0.75
CA ASP A 196 -7.59 -29.70 0.24
C ASP A 196 -6.44 -28.91 -0.43
N PRO A 197 -5.29 -28.74 0.25
CA PRO A 197 -4.17 -27.98 -0.30
C PRO A 197 -3.48 -28.66 -1.48
N SER A 198 -3.77 -29.94 -1.77
CA SER A 198 -3.23 -30.62 -2.97
C SER A 198 -3.79 -30.09 -4.28
N LEU A 199 -4.94 -29.41 -4.22
CA LEU A 199 -5.58 -28.78 -5.37
C LEU A 199 -5.00 -27.40 -5.69
N ILE A 200 -4.10 -26.89 -4.84
CA ILE A 200 -3.48 -25.59 -5.02
C ILE A 200 -2.21 -25.73 -5.85
N SER A 201 -2.14 -24.93 -6.92
CA SER A 201 -0.95 -24.76 -7.74
C SER A 201 -0.75 -23.30 -8.15
N VAL A 202 0.46 -22.96 -8.59
CA VAL A 202 0.75 -21.64 -9.17
C VAL A 202 0.41 -21.65 -10.66
N GLY A 203 -0.42 -20.70 -11.07
CA GLY A 203 -0.66 -20.38 -12.48
C GLY A 203 0.17 -19.17 -12.91
N TYR A 204 0.47 -19.07 -14.21
CA TYR A 204 1.18 -17.92 -14.76
C TYR A 204 0.62 -17.47 -16.12
N THR A 205 0.95 -16.24 -16.52
CA THR A 205 0.54 -15.66 -17.80
C THR A 205 1.05 -16.48 -18.98
N LYS A 206 0.21 -16.75 -19.97
CA LYS A 206 0.65 -17.38 -21.23
C LYS A 206 1.52 -16.44 -22.10
N TRP A 207 1.53 -15.15 -21.75
CA TRP A 207 2.28 -14.09 -22.43
C TRP A 207 3.51 -13.66 -21.63
N LEU A 208 4.15 -14.57 -20.91
CA LEU A 208 5.36 -14.31 -20.11
C LEU A 208 6.39 -13.49 -20.90
N GLY A 209 6.92 -12.42 -20.30
CA GLY A 209 7.86 -11.49 -20.95
C GLY A 209 7.25 -10.55 -21.98
N ARG A 210 5.95 -10.63 -22.25
CA ARG A 210 5.22 -9.76 -23.20
C ARG A 210 4.10 -8.97 -22.52
N SER A 211 3.24 -9.65 -21.75
CA SER A 211 2.11 -9.05 -21.04
C SER A 211 1.62 -9.93 -19.89
N GLY A 212 1.02 -9.32 -18.89
CA GLY A 212 0.22 -10.02 -17.90
C GLY A 212 -1.14 -10.42 -18.47
N GLN A 213 -1.91 -11.16 -17.68
CA GLN A 213 -3.28 -11.52 -18.02
C GLN A 213 -4.21 -11.10 -16.91
N TYR A 214 -5.46 -10.80 -17.25
CA TYR A 214 -6.48 -10.63 -16.23
C TYR A 214 -6.67 -11.97 -15.51
N ILE A 215 -6.80 -11.89 -14.19
CA ILE A 215 -6.92 -13.07 -13.33
C ILE A 215 -8.13 -13.94 -13.67
N TYR A 216 -9.26 -13.35 -14.08
CA TYR A 216 -10.44 -14.11 -14.48
C TYR A 216 -10.24 -14.88 -15.79
N ASP A 217 -9.45 -14.34 -16.73
CA ASP A 217 -9.07 -15.06 -17.95
C ASP A 217 -8.14 -16.23 -17.62
N MET A 218 -7.15 -16.01 -16.76
CA MET A 218 -6.28 -17.09 -16.28
C MET A 218 -7.05 -18.16 -15.50
N ALA A 219 -8.01 -17.78 -14.66
CA ALA A 219 -8.83 -18.72 -13.92
C ALA A 219 -9.62 -19.63 -14.87
N LYS A 220 -10.27 -19.06 -15.90
CA LYS A 220 -11.02 -19.82 -16.91
C LYS A 220 -10.11 -20.72 -17.75
N GLU A 221 -9.03 -20.17 -18.30
CA GLU A 221 -8.11 -20.91 -19.18
C GLU A 221 -7.36 -22.02 -18.46
N GLN A 222 -7.24 -21.93 -17.13
CA GLN A 222 -6.50 -22.88 -16.31
C GLN A 222 -7.40 -23.72 -15.39
N ASN A 223 -8.71 -23.77 -15.69
CA ASN A 223 -9.72 -24.60 -15.01
C ASN A 223 -9.72 -24.43 -13.48
N SER A 224 -9.67 -23.18 -13.02
CA SER A 224 -9.67 -22.84 -11.60
C SER A 224 -11.07 -22.52 -11.09
N VAL A 225 -11.43 -23.07 -9.94
CA VAL A 225 -12.70 -22.77 -9.24
C VAL A 225 -12.57 -21.65 -8.21
N LEU A 226 -11.38 -21.44 -7.67
CA LEU A 226 -11.07 -20.33 -6.77
C LEU A 226 -9.65 -19.83 -7.03
N THR A 227 -9.50 -18.52 -7.25
CA THR A 227 -8.21 -17.93 -7.63
C THR A 227 -7.97 -16.62 -6.88
N ILE A 228 -6.72 -16.42 -6.43
CA ILE A 228 -6.22 -15.11 -5.99
C ILE A 228 -4.95 -14.75 -6.77
N ASN A 229 -4.60 -13.46 -6.79
CA ASN A 229 -3.35 -13.01 -7.38
C ASN A 229 -2.12 -13.59 -6.65
N GLY A 230 -1.01 -13.73 -7.37
CA GLY A 230 0.23 -14.30 -6.87
C GLY A 230 1.25 -13.26 -6.40
N GLY A 231 2.50 -13.50 -6.80
CA GLY A 231 3.66 -12.71 -6.41
C GLY A 231 3.82 -11.39 -7.15
N GLY A 232 4.90 -10.70 -6.84
CA GLY A 232 5.20 -9.38 -7.39
C GLY A 232 5.71 -9.46 -8.82
N PHE A 233 5.72 -8.32 -9.50
CA PHE A 233 6.14 -8.25 -10.89
C PHE A 233 6.89 -6.96 -11.21
N LYS A 234 7.77 -7.03 -12.21
CA LYS A 234 8.56 -5.90 -12.68
C LYS A 234 7.69 -5.00 -13.54
N ASP A 235 7.90 -3.70 -13.43
CA ASP A 235 7.23 -2.71 -14.27
C ASP A 235 8.21 -1.76 -14.94
N PRO A 236 9.03 -2.27 -15.88
CA PRO A 236 9.95 -1.44 -16.62
C PRO A 236 9.17 -0.40 -17.44
N GLY A 237 9.46 0.87 -17.17
CA GLY A 237 8.78 1.99 -17.83
C GLY A 237 7.38 2.31 -17.28
N HIS A 238 7.01 1.81 -16.09
CA HIS A 238 5.83 2.27 -15.34
C HIS A 238 4.48 2.09 -16.08
N ASN A 239 4.38 1.05 -16.90
CA ASN A 239 3.23 0.77 -17.77
C ASN A 239 2.28 -0.31 -17.21
N SER A 240 2.60 -0.88 -16.04
CA SER A 240 1.85 -1.90 -15.32
C SER A 240 1.48 -3.11 -16.17
N LYS A 241 2.38 -3.52 -17.08
CA LYS A 241 2.13 -4.63 -18.00
C LYS A 241 1.94 -5.98 -17.32
N GLY A 242 2.51 -6.22 -16.14
CA GLY A 242 2.35 -7.49 -15.43
C GLY A 242 2.98 -8.69 -16.13
N ALA A 243 3.99 -8.48 -16.98
CA ALA A 243 4.55 -9.52 -17.85
C ALA A 243 5.60 -10.40 -17.17
N ASP A 244 6.36 -9.83 -16.24
CA ASP A 244 7.59 -10.41 -15.71
C ASP A 244 7.49 -10.57 -14.19
N PRO A 245 7.37 -11.80 -13.65
CA PRO A 245 7.38 -12.00 -12.22
C PRO A 245 8.73 -11.58 -11.61
N ILE A 246 8.71 -11.02 -10.42
CA ILE A 246 9.91 -10.72 -9.63
C ILE A 246 10.41 -12.02 -8.99
N GLY A 247 11.73 -12.19 -8.93
CA GLY A 247 12.35 -13.22 -8.12
C GLY A 247 12.17 -14.63 -8.68
N VAL A 248 11.98 -15.59 -7.79
CA VAL A 248 11.75 -16.99 -8.13
C VAL A 248 10.24 -17.25 -8.27
N THR A 249 9.87 -17.87 -9.39
CA THR A 249 8.54 -18.43 -9.62
C THR A 249 8.70 -19.88 -10.06
N ILE A 250 8.03 -20.78 -9.37
CA ILE A 250 7.95 -22.20 -9.70
C ILE A 250 6.47 -22.55 -9.87
N ALA A 251 6.13 -23.24 -10.95
CA ALA A 251 4.78 -23.74 -11.20
C ALA A 251 4.86 -25.22 -11.58
N ASN A 252 4.20 -26.09 -10.81
CA ASN A 252 4.22 -27.54 -11.01
C ASN A 252 5.64 -28.14 -11.19
N GLY A 253 6.58 -27.71 -10.35
CA GLY A 253 8.00 -28.12 -10.37
C GLY A 253 8.84 -27.51 -11.51
N LYS A 254 8.25 -26.67 -12.36
CA LYS A 254 8.96 -25.98 -13.44
C LYS A 254 9.39 -24.57 -13.00
N ILE A 255 10.66 -24.24 -13.22
CA ILE A 255 11.20 -22.89 -13.00
C ILE A 255 10.65 -21.96 -14.11
N ILE A 256 9.90 -20.93 -13.70
CA ILE A 256 9.34 -19.90 -14.58
C ILE A 256 10.22 -18.65 -14.57
N SER A 257 10.70 -18.26 -13.38
CA SER A 257 11.69 -17.21 -13.20
C SER A 257 12.66 -17.59 -12.09
N ASN A 258 13.90 -17.10 -12.18
CA ASN A 258 14.94 -17.38 -11.19
C ASN A 258 15.86 -16.17 -11.03
N GLU A 259 15.43 -15.24 -10.20
CA GLU A 259 16.21 -14.05 -9.87
C GLU A 259 16.39 -13.94 -8.34
N PRO A 260 17.59 -13.58 -7.85
CA PRO A 260 17.80 -13.32 -6.44
C PRO A 260 16.89 -12.19 -5.96
N VAL A 261 16.33 -12.34 -4.76
CA VAL A 261 15.60 -11.27 -4.08
C VAL A 261 16.23 -10.94 -2.75
N ALA A 262 16.09 -9.70 -2.31
CA ALA A 262 16.70 -9.20 -1.09
C ALA A 262 15.67 -8.49 -0.20
N GLY A 263 16.05 -8.22 1.04
CA GLY A 263 15.24 -7.47 1.99
C GLY A 263 14.01 -8.23 2.46
N GLN A 264 12.84 -7.60 2.34
CA GLN A 264 11.58 -8.15 2.87
C GLN A 264 10.96 -9.24 1.98
N TRP A 265 11.44 -9.38 0.76
CA TRP A 265 10.97 -10.38 -0.19
C TRP A 265 11.38 -11.78 0.26
N GLY A 266 10.50 -12.74 0.03
CA GLY A 266 10.73 -14.14 0.31
C GLY A 266 9.94 -15.02 -0.65
N ILE A 267 10.20 -16.32 -0.56
CA ILE A 267 9.52 -17.34 -1.32
C ILE A 267 8.30 -17.79 -0.53
N ILE A 268 7.16 -17.81 -1.20
CA ILE A 268 5.87 -18.26 -0.67
C ILE A 268 5.40 -19.38 -1.60
N GLY A 269 5.36 -20.60 -1.10
CA GLY A 269 5.13 -21.75 -1.95
C GLY A 269 4.64 -22.99 -1.22
N PHE A 270 4.36 -24.05 -1.97
CA PHE A 270 3.96 -25.35 -1.44
C PHE A 270 5.04 -26.39 -1.72
N ASN A 271 5.39 -27.18 -0.70
CA ASN A 271 6.21 -28.39 -0.87
C ASN A 271 5.36 -29.55 -1.41
N ARG A 272 5.93 -30.73 -1.65
CA ARG A 272 5.21 -31.91 -2.15
C ARG A 272 4.16 -32.45 -1.18
N GLU A 273 4.33 -32.18 0.11
CA GLU A 273 3.41 -32.55 1.19
C GLU A 273 2.25 -31.57 1.34
N ASN A 274 2.10 -30.60 0.43
CA ASN A 274 1.05 -29.57 0.44
C ASN A 274 1.14 -28.60 1.63
N THR A 275 2.31 -28.48 2.25
CA THR A 275 2.59 -27.49 3.29
C THR A 275 3.04 -26.17 2.66
N LEU A 276 2.41 -25.07 3.05
CA LEU A 276 2.79 -23.70 2.72
C LEU A 276 4.12 -23.38 3.44
N VAL A 277 5.17 -23.25 2.66
CA VAL A 277 6.53 -22.96 3.12
C VAL A 277 6.92 -21.51 2.79
N LEU A 278 7.49 -20.85 3.80
CA LEU A 278 8.05 -19.52 3.73
C LEU A 278 9.57 -19.63 3.83
N ARG A 279 10.28 -19.23 2.77
CA ARG A 279 11.76 -19.32 2.66
C ARG A 279 12.38 -17.97 2.32
N LYS A 280 13.58 -17.70 2.84
CA LYS A 280 14.38 -16.54 2.50
C LYS A 280 15.32 -16.87 1.35
N SER A 281 15.35 -15.95 0.38
CA SER A 281 16.31 -15.85 -0.73
C SER A 281 17.14 -17.11 -1.04
N VAL A 282 16.55 -17.97 -1.86
CA VAL A 282 17.09 -19.24 -2.33
C VAL A 282 16.84 -19.32 -3.83
N ASP A 283 17.84 -19.77 -4.60
CA ASP A 283 17.65 -19.96 -6.03
C ASP A 283 16.67 -21.11 -6.30
N ALA A 284 16.03 -21.06 -7.46
CA ALA A 284 14.96 -21.97 -7.81
C ALA A 284 15.36 -23.46 -7.83
N LYS A 285 16.64 -23.79 -8.07
CA LYS A 285 17.08 -25.20 -8.11
C LYS A 285 17.13 -25.80 -6.71
N ASN A 286 17.64 -25.05 -5.74
CA ASN A 286 17.66 -25.48 -4.35
C ASN A 286 16.24 -25.70 -3.81
N LEU A 287 15.31 -24.82 -4.15
CA LEU A 287 13.91 -24.98 -3.77
C LEU A 287 13.28 -26.26 -4.33
N ILE A 288 13.53 -26.58 -5.61
CA ILE A 288 13.04 -27.82 -6.22
C ILE A 288 13.63 -29.04 -5.52
N ASN A 289 14.92 -28.99 -5.16
CA ASN A 289 15.60 -30.06 -4.44
C ASN A 289 15.04 -30.25 -3.02
N GLU A 290 14.60 -29.17 -2.37
CA GLU A 290 13.86 -29.20 -1.09
C GLU A 290 12.41 -29.68 -1.25
N GLY A 291 11.98 -30.02 -2.46
CA GLY A 291 10.63 -30.50 -2.74
C GLY A 291 9.58 -29.39 -2.90
N ILE A 292 9.97 -28.14 -3.09
CA ILE A 292 9.03 -27.08 -3.45
C ILE A 292 8.53 -27.29 -4.88
N ARG A 293 7.21 -27.44 -5.02
CA ARG A 293 6.55 -27.65 -6.31
C ARG A 293 5.98 -26.37 -6.92
N ASP A 294 5.55 -25.44 -6.08
CA ASP A 294 4.87 -24.22 -6.50
C ASP A 294 5.37 -23.09 -5.63
N ALA A 295 5.75 -21.97 -6.22
CA ALA A 295 6.23 -20.82 -5.47
C ALA A 295 6.09 -19.53 -6.26
N VAL A 296 5.84 -18.44 -5.53
CA VAL A 296 5.99 -17.07 -6.02
C VAL A 296 6.87 -16.29 -5.05
N THR A 297 7.39 -15.16 -5.50
CA THR A 297 8.17 -14.26 -4.66
C THR A 297 7.37 -13.02 -4.27
N MET A 298 7.20 -12.82 -2.97
CA MET A 298 6.59 -11.63 -2.36
C MET A 298 6.93 -11.56 -0.87
N GLY A 299 6.48 -10.53 -0.18
CA GLY A 299 6.52 -10.44 1.26
C GLY A 299 5.73 -9.24 1.75
N PRO A 300 5.85 -8.89 3.03
CA PRO A 300 6.57 -9.63 4.06
C PRO A 300 5.81 -10.88 4.55
N PHE A 301 6.51 -11.77 5.24
CA PHE A 301 5.90 -12.87 6.00
C PHE A 301 5.17 -12.30 7.22
N LEU A 302 3.92 -12.72 7.42
CA LEU A 302 3.03 -12.22 8.45
C LEU A 302 3.06 -13.11 9.69
N ILE A 303 3.09 -14.43 9.49
CA ILE A 303 3.15 -15.45 10.55
C ILE A 303 4.09 -16.56 10.08
N VAL A 304 5.02 -16.97 10.94
CA VAL A 304 5.92 -18.09 10.67
C VAL A 304 5.89 -19.02 11.87
N ASN A 305 5.60 -20.31 11.66
CA ASN A 305 5.58 -21.34 12.72
C ASN A 305 4.68 -20.97 13.92
N GLY A 306 3.49 -20.41 13.63
CA GLY A 306 2.51 -19.94 14.61
C GLY A 306 2.90 -18.65 15.33
N LYS A 307 4.07 -18.07 15.03
CA LYS A 307 4.55 -16.83 15.66
C LYS A 307 4.25 -15.64 14.74
N PRO A 308 3.47 -14.65 15.18
CA PRO A 308 3.23 -13.44 14.40
C PRO A 308 4.52 -12.61 14.27
N SER A 309 4.75 -12.06 13.08
CA SER A 309 5.83 -11.12 12.82
C SER A 309 5.66 -9.82 13.64
N ILE A 310 6.76 -9.17 13.99
CA ILE A 310 6.75 -7.93 14.76
C ILE A 310 6.39 -6.76 13.82
N VAL A 311 5.34 -6.01 14.17
CA VAL A 311 4.95 -4.80 13.46
C VAL A 311 5.72 -3.60 14.03
N LYS A 312 6.61 -2.99 13.25
CA LYS A 312 7.28 -1.73 13.58
C LYS A 312 6.52 -0.55 12.96
N GLY A 313 6.31 0.50 13.74
CA GLY A 313 5.56 1.68 13.30
C GLY A 313 4.17 1.31 12.77
N ASN A 314 3.84 1.75 11.55
CA ASN A 314 2.60 1.40 10.86
C ASN A 314 2.69 0.14 9.97
N GLY A 315 3.80 -0.59 9.99
CA GLY A 315 4.04 -1.77 9.16
C GLY A 315 4.58 -1.50 7.76
N GLY A 316 4.71 -0.24 7.34
CA GLY A 316 5.56 0.17 6.20
C GLY A 316 4.90 0.32 4.85
N TRP A 317 3.74 -0.29 4.63
CA TRP A 317 3.08 -0.30 3.31
C TRP A 317 1.82 0.57 3.26
N GLY A 318 1.45 1.22 4.36
CA GLY A 318 0.23 2.03 4.44
C GLY A 318 -1.07 1.22 4.23
N ILE A 319 -2.15 1.93 3.95
CA ILE A 319 -3.49 1.37 3.71
C ILE A 319 -3.71 1.18 2.21
N ALA A 320 -4.12 -0.01 1.78
CA ALA A 320 -4.48 -0.30 0.39
C ALA A 320 -5.41 -1.52 0.29
N ALA A 321 -5.86 -1.85 -0.92
CA ALA A 321 -6.34 -3.20 -1.20
C ALA A 321 -5.17 -4.19 -1.03
N ARG A 322 -5.44 -5.37 -0.46
CA ARG A 322 -4.40 -6.33 -0.06
C ARG A 322 -4.83 -7.76 -0.33
N THR A 323 -3.83 -8.60 -0.56
CA THR A 323 -4.00 -10.05 -0.68
C THR A 323 -3.01 -10.75 0.25
N ALA A 324 -3.44 -11.82 0.90
CA ALA A 324 -2.57 -12.68 1.68
C ALA A 324 -2.96 -14.14 1.52
N ILE A 325 -1.98 -15.02 1.74
CA ILE A 325 -2.17 -16.47 1.79
C ILE A 325 -1.67 -16.98 3.14
N GLY A 326 -2.39 -17.93 3.73
CA GLY A 326 -1.98 -18.59 4.96
C GLY A 326 -2.39 -20.05 4.99
N GLN A 327 -1.77 -20.84 5.85
CA GLN A 327 -2.14 -22.23 6.09
C GLN A 327 -2.23 -22.48 7.59
N ARG A 328 -3.27 -23.20 7.99
CA ARG A 328 -3.56 -23.66 9.35
C ARG A 328 -2.82 -24.96 9.66
N LYS A 329 -2.81 -25.34 10.94
CA LYS A 329 -2.16 -26.58 11.39
C LYS A 329 -2.78 -27.84 10.76
N ASP A 330 -4.10 -27.82 10.61
CA ASP A 330 -4.93 -28.89 9.99
C ASP A 330 -4.75 -29.01 8.46
N GLY A 331 -3.88 -28.19 7.85
CA GLY A 331 -3.63 -28.20 6.41
C GLY A 331 -4.53 -27.27 5.59
N ILE A 332 -5.63 -26.75 6.16
CA ILE A 332 -6.56 -25.83 5.48
C ILE A 332 -5.82 -24.55 5.08
N VAL A 333 -6.02 -24.13 3.84
CA VAL A 333 -5.39 -22.92 3.28
C VAL A 333 -6.40 -21.78 3.20
N LEU A 334 -5.92 -20.58 3.51
CA LEU A 334 -6.66 -19.34 3.59
C LEU A 334 -6.19 -18.40 2.47
N PHE A 335 -7.10 -18.02 1.59
CA PHE A 335 -6.94 -17.00 0.57
C PHE A 335 -7.68 -15.74 1.00
N LEU A 336 -6.96 -14.70 1.40
CA LEU A 336 -7.55 -13.44 1.86
C LEU A 336 -7.40 -12.36 0.80
N VAL A 337 -8.49 -11.69 0.45
CA VAL A 337 -8.51 -10.47 -0.36
C VAL A 337 -9.31 -9.40 0.39
N VAL A 338 -8.74 -8.20 0.53
CA VAL A 338 -9.41 -7.03 1.11
C VAL A 338 -9.39 -5.92 0.09
N ASP A 339 -10.56 -5.36 -0.21
CA ASP A 339 -10.73 -4.25 -1.14
C ASP A 339 -10.26 -2.91 -0.56
N SER A 340 -10.19 -1.90 -1.43
CA SER A 340 -10.10 -0.49 -1.04
C SER A 340 -11.37 0.23 -1.45
N ASN A 341 -11.67 1.39 -0.86
CA ASN A 341 -12.70 2.26 -1.43
C ASN A 341 -12.25 2.87 -2.76
N VAL A 342 -13.21 3.44 -3.52
CA VAL A 342 -12.95 4.04 -4.84
C VAL A 342 -11.85 5.11 -4.82
N SER A 343 -11.80 5.93 -3.76
CA SER A 343 -10.76 6.96 -3.60
C SER A 343 -9.42 6.42 -3.09
N ARG A 344 -9.32 5.12 -2.80
CA ARG A 344 -8.12 4.42 -2.30
C ARG A 344 -7.55 5.02 -1.02
N THR A 345 -8.42 5.58 -0.19
CA THR A 345 -8.08 6.14 1.12
C THR A 345 -8.37 5.17 2.26
N LYS A 346 -9.07 4.06 1.98
CA LYS A 346 -9.39 2.96 2.90
C LYS A 346 -8.90 1.62 2.34
N GLY A 347 -8.93 0.57 3.16
CA GLY A 347 -8.45 -0.77 2.86
C GLY A 347 -7.78 -1.39 4.09
N ALA A 348 -6.78 -2.25 3.88
CA ALA A 348 -6.04 -2.92 4.93
C ALA A 348 -4.56 -2.48 5.01
N THR A 349 -4.06 -2.40 6.23
CA THR A 349 -2.63 -2.41 6.54
C THR A 349 -2.11 -3.85 6.59
N LEU A 350 -0.78 -4.04 6.56
CA LEU A 350 -0.18 -5.37 6.79
C LEU A 350 -0.48 -5.93 8.19
N LYS A 351 -0.65 -5.05 9.19
CA LYS A 351 -1.07 -5.44 10.53
C LYS A 351 -2.49 -6.01 10.54
N ASP A 352 -3.39 -5.46 9.73
CA ASP A 352 -4.74 -5.99 9.60
C ASP A 352 -4.72 -7.40 9.01
N LEU A 353 -3.93 -7.63 7.94
CA LEU A 353 -3.77 -8.97 7.36
C LEU A 353 -3.20 -9.96 8.36
N LEU A 354 -2.16 -9.57 9.12
CA LEU A 354 -1.57 -10.40 10.17
C LEU A 354 -2.61 -10.79 11.22
N ASN A 355 -3.35 -9.81 11.74
CA ASN A 355 -4.37 -10.05 12.76
C ASN A 355 -5.50 -10.96 12.25
N ILE A 356 -5.92 -10.80 10.99
CA ILE A 356 -6.94 -11.66 10.37
C ILE A 356 -6.40 -13.08 10.23
N MET A 357 -5.22 -13.26 9.63
CA MET A 357 -4.61 -14.58 9.45
C MET A 357 -4.41 -15.30 10.79
N GLN A 358 -3.98 -14.59 11.83
CA GLN A 358 -3.79 -15.14 13.16
C GLN A 358 -5.11 -15.57 13.79
N ARG A 359 -6.14 -14.73 13.67
CA ARG A 359 -7.48 -14.98 14.19
C ARG A 359 -8.15 -16.20 13.56
N TYR A 360 -7.91 -16.43 12.27
CA TYR A 360 -8.35 -17.63 11.55
C TYR A 360 -7.36 -18.81 11.65
N GLY A 361 -6.42 -18.77 12.60
CA GLY A 361 -5.60 -19.93 12.97
C GLY A 361 -4.45 -20.26 12.03
N ALA A 362 -4.03 -19.35 11.15
CA ALA A 362 -2.89 -19.60 10.27
C ALA A 362 -1.59 -19.79 11.09
N VAL A 363 -0.87 -20.88 10.83
CA VAL A 363 0.47 -21.14 11.40
C VAL A 363 1.58 -20.61 10.51
N ASN A 364 1.35 -20.55 9.20
CA ASN A 364 2.21 -19.84 8.26
C ASN A 364 1.33 -18.89 7.44
N ALA A 365 1.74 -17.64 7.27
CA ALA A 365 1.03 -16.69 6.44
C ALA A 365 1.95 -15.62 5.86
N SER A 366 1.65 -15.16 4.66
CA SER A 366 2.40 -14.10 3.99
C SER A 366 1.48 -13.18 3.18
N ASN A 367 1.91 -11.92 3.08
CA ASN A 367 1.35 -10.98 2.13
C ASN A 367 1.72 -11.38 0.68
N LEU A 368 0.81 -11.10 -0.26
CA LEU A 368 0.96 -11.26 -1.72
C LEU A 368 0.92 -9.90 -2.43
N ASP A 369 0.95 -9.88 -3.77
CA ASP A 369 0.82 -8.61 -4.51
C ASP A 369 -0.50 -7.90 -4.15
N GLY A 370 -0.48 -6.58 -4.12
CA GLY A 370 -1.55 -5.76 -3.56
C GLY A 370 -2.11 -4.72 -4.53
N GLY A 371 -2.89 -3.78 -3.99
CA GLY A 371 -3.46 -2.68 -4.75
C GLY A 371 -4.41 -3.19 -5.83
N THR A 372 -4.30 -2.69 -7.06
CA THR A 372 -5.13 -3.11 -8.20
C THR A 372 -5.02 -4.61 -8.52
N SER A 373 -3.94 -5.27 -8.09
CA SER A 373 -3.78 -6.72 -8.26
C SER A 373 -4.64 -7.55 -7.30
N SER A 374 -5.15 -6.96 -6.21
CA SER A 374 -5.91 -7.69 -5.20
C SER A 374 -7.27 -8.10 -5.73
N VAL A 375 -7.38 -9.39 -6.09
CA VAL A 375 -8.58 -9.95 -6.70
C VAL A 375 -8.80 -11.38 -6.23
N MET A 376 -10.06 -11.72 -5.98
CA MET A 376 -10.54 -13.08 -5.83
C MET A 376 -11.51 -13.40 -6.98
N VAL A 377 -11.28 -14.53 -7.63
CA VAL A 377 -12.15 -15.06 -8.69
C VAL A 377 -12.73 -16.38 -8.24
N GLU A 378 -14.05 -16.51 -8.33
CA GLU A 378 -14.82 -17.71 -8.03
C GLU A 378 -15.48 -18.17 -9.34
N ASN A 379 -15.23 -19.41 -9.76
CA ASN A 379 -15.79 -20.01 -10.99
C ASN A 379 -15.67 -19.13 -12.26
N GLY A 380 -14.53 -18.43 -12.40
CA GLY A 380 -14.26 -17.55 -13.54
C GLY A 380 -14.85 -16.15 -13.44
N GLU A 381 -15.53 -15.79 -12.35
CA GLU A 381 -16.05 -14.44 -12.11
C GLU A 381 -15.35 -13.75 -10.93
N MET A 382 -15.04 -12.46 -11.08
CA MET A 382 -14.50 -11.68 -9.95
C MET A 382 -15.61 -11.47 -8.92
N ILE A 383 -15.32 -11.76 -7.65
CA ILE A 383 -16.29 -11.59 -6.56
C ILE A 383 -16.02 -10.35 -5.69
N ASN A 384 -14.88 -9.70 -5.89
CA ASN A 384 -14.49 -8.43 -5.27
C ASN A 384 -14.43 -7.29 -6.32
N ASP A 385 -14.25 -6.05 -5.87
CA ASP A 385 -14.31 -4.84 -6.72
C ASP A 385 -12.96 -4.09 -6.77
N PRO A 386 -11.99 -4.59 -7.56
CA PRO A 386 -10.70 -3.93 -7.72
C PRO A 386 -10.85 -2.61 -8.47
N ILE A 387 -10.15 -1.59 -8.01
CA ILE A 387 -10.08 -0.28 -8.67
C ILE A 387 -8.76 -0.21 -9.45
N ASP A 388 -8.76 0.33 -10.67
CA ASP A 388 -7.56 0.57 -11.49
C ASP A 388 -7.00 2.00 -11.34
N SER A 389 -5.83 2.27 -11.92
CA SER A 389 -5.16 3.58 -11.76
C SER A 389 -5.95 4.77 -12.33
N ALA A 390 -6.94 4.51 -13.17
CA ALA A 390 -7.86 5.52 -13.71
C ALA A 390 -9.15 5.64 -12.89
N GLY A 391 -9.27 4.93 -11.76
CA GLY A 391 -10.44 4.94 -10.88
C GLY A 391 -11.61 4.10 -11.40
N ARG A 392 -11.37 3.18 -12.34
CA ARG A 392 -12.41 2.30 -12.91
C ARG A 392 -12.49 1.01 -12.09
N HIS A 393 -13.70 0.44 -11.98
CA HIS A 393 -14.00 -0.87 -11.37
C HIS A 393 -13.45 -2.00 -12.26
N ARG A 394 -12.14 -2.22 -12.17
CA ARG A 394 -11.39 -3.17 -13.00
C ARG A 394 -10.06 -3.53 -12.33
N THR A 395 -9.64 -4.77 -12.51
CA THR A 395 -8.26 -5.20 -12.20
C THR A 395 -7.28 -4.90 -13.35
N ARG A 396 -6.05 -5.40 -13.25
CA ARG A 396 -4.98 -5.28 -14.22
C ARG A 396 -4.43 -6.65 -14.63
N GLY A 397 -3.62 -6.66 -15.69
CA GLY A 397 -2.83 -7.83 -16.04
C GLY A 397 -1.78 -8.13 -14.97
N ILE A 398 -1.69 -9.39 -14.55
CA ILE A 398 -0.69 -9.88 -13.59
C ILE A 398 0.00 -11.15 -14.14
N PRO A 399 1.23 -11.48 -13.69
CA PRO A 399 1.96 -12.60 -14.26
C PRO A 399 1.68 -13.94 -13.56
N THR A 400 1.24 -13.93 -12.30
CA THR A 400 1.09 -15.14 -11.49
C THR A 400 -0.18 -15.12 -10.65
N ILE A 401 -0.72 -16.31 -10.38
CA ILE A 401 -1.90 -16.56 -9.54
C ILE A 401 -1.68 -17.77 -8.66
N PHE A 402 -2.35 -17.82 -7.52
CA PHE A 402 -2.65 -19.08 -6.83
C PHE A 402 -4.05 -19.52 -7.23
N LYS A 403 -4.19 -20.76 -7.67
CA LYS A 403 -5.45 -21.33 -8.16
C LYS A 403 -5.76 -22.65 -7.48
N VAL A 404 -7.06 -22.92 -7.32
CA VAL A 404 -7.62 -24.18 -6.86
C VAL A 404 -8.27 -24.86 -8.05
N VAL A 405 -7.85 -26.08 -8.39
CA VAL A 405 -8.49 -26.89 -9.43
C VAL A 405 -9.52 -27.84 -8.82
N GLU A 406 -10.50 -28.28 -9.61
CA GLU A 406 -11.38 -29.38 -9.21
C GLU A 406 -10.64 -30.72 -9.17
N LYS A 407 -11.17 -31.65 -8.37
CA LYS A 407 -10.67 -33.03 -8.25
C LYS A 407 -10.97 -33.87 -9.48
#